data_AF-A0A7S0BW04-F1
#
_entry.id   AF-A0A7S0BW04-F1
#
_cell.length_a   1.000
_cell.length_b   1.000
_cell.length_c   1.000
_cell.angle_alpha   90.00
_cell.angle_beta   90.00
_cell.angle_gamma   90.00
#
_symmetry.space_group_name_H-M   'P 1'
#
loop_
_entity.id
_entity.type
_entity.pdbx_description
1 polymer ?
#
loop_
_entity_poly.entity_id
_entity_poly.type
_entity_poly.pdbx_seq_one_letter_code
_entity_poly.pdbx_strand_id
1 'polypeptide(L)'
;EVRQVFSFSPQVIERYSLRTTEHLLNMAEDRPPTWKVWMLASRPHTLTASISPVLVGYALSVTSMSQAPTVDVNVDVDIKTTFVPHSSILDITLQFAMFCMLIQLGTNLHNDYADFVKGADTVARVGQARATQKGWLTPNQTAQGATITLVAALAVGMPLAVVFDDVDRWMVFMVLSSVFNAVAYTGGPYPLGYIGLGRVSIGYSGLGDLFVFLYFGLVATLTVPYLTQSLSCESAPASCQTLPGLGFAFVAAVCVGCLGTAIIVVNNLRDR
;
A
#
# COMPACT_ATOMS: atom_id res chain seq x y z
N GLU A 1 29.43 -2.31 36.19
CA GLU A 1 29.21 -3.39 35.21
C GLU A 1 28.31 -2.92 34.06
N VAL A 2 28.88 -2.28 33.03
CA VAL A 2 28.17 -2.04 31.74
C VAL A 2 29.18 -2.17 30.60
N ARG A 3 29.72 -3.39 30.40
CA ARG A 3 30.81 -3.62 29.42
C ARG A 3 30.65 -4.87 28.55
N GLN A 4 29.45 -5.40 28.39
CA GLN A 4 29.20 -6.52 27.47
C GLN A 4 27.81 -6.44 26.86
N VAL A 5 27.66 -5.80 25.69
CA VAL A 5 26.48 -6.03 24.81
C VAL A 5 26.83 -6.09 23.32
N PHE A 6 28.03 -5.69 22.86
CA PHE A 6 28.36 -5.76 21.43
C PHE A 6 29.77 -6.29 21.18
N SER A 7 29.93 -7.61 21.09
CA SER A 7 31.14 -8.21 20.52
C SER A 7 30.99 -8.29 19.00
N PHE A 8 31.26 -7.18 18.30
CA PHE A 8 31.54 -7.24 16.87
C PHE A 8 32.90 -7.91 16.64
N SER A 9 33.06 -8.69 15.56
CA SER A 9 34.36 -9.30 15.26
C SER A 9 35.40 -8.20 15.00
N PRO A 10 36.70 -8.43 15.32
CA PRO A 10 37.76 -7.43 15.13
C PRO A 10 37.81 -6.87 13.69
N GLN A 11 37.48 -7.71 12.70
CA GLN A 11 37.40 -7.34 11.28
C GLN A 11 36.25 -6.37 10.95
N VAL A 12 35.12 -6.43 11.69
CA VAL A 12 33.99 -5.49 11.56
C VAL A 12 34.39 -4.14 12.15
N ILE A 13 35.04 -4.12 13.32
CA ILE A 13 35.49 -2.88 13.98
C ILE A 13 36.55 -2.15 13.15
N GLU A 14 37.48 -2.89 12.54
CA GLU A 14 38.56 -2.32 11.73
C GLU A 14 38.05 -1.73 10.40
N ARG A 15 37.07 -2.38 9.73
CA ARG A 15 36.36 -1.79 8.59
C ARG A 15 35.55 -0.54 8.96
N TYR A 16 35.01 -0.50 10.18
CA TYR A 16 34.28 0.65 10.74
C TYR A 16 35.20 1.78 11.26
N SER A 17 36.50 1.58 11.39
CA SER A 17 37.40 2.59 11.97
C SER A 17 38.15 3.41 10.91
N LEU A 18 38.52 2.82 9.78
CA LEU A 18 39.41 3.46 8.79
C LEU A 18 38.69 4.03 7.56
N ARG A 19 37.47 3.56 7.23
CA ARG A 19 36.63 4.13 6.15
C ARG A 19 35.73 5.28 6.60
N THR A 20 35.70 5.55 7.90
CA THR A 20 34.54 6.19 8.53
C THR A 20 34.77 7.67 8.78
N THR A 21 36.02 8.12 8.89
CA THR A 21 36.28 9.54 9.19
C THR A 21 36.23 10.41 7.93
N GLU A 22 36.94 10.08 6.85
CA GLU A 22 36.89 10.87 5.61
C GLU A 22 35.58 10.69 4.82
N HIS A 23 35.01 9.47 4.80
CA HIS A 23 33.76 9.23 4.06
C HIS A 23 32.54 9.83 4.78
N LEU A 24 32.48 9.80 6.13
CA LEU A 24 31.39 10.48 6.86
C LEU A 24 31.51 12.00 6.83
N LEU A 25 32.74 12.55 6.76
CA LEU A 25 32.94 14.00 6.61
C LEU A 25 32.48 14.48 5.23
N ASN A 26 32.80 13.75 4.15
CA ASN A 26 32.34 14.09 2.80
C ASN A 26 30.84 13.83 2.56
N MET A 27 30.21 12.90 3.31
CA MET A 27 28.76 12.64 3.21
C MET A 27 27.89 13.67 3.95
N ALA A 28 28.47 14.48 4.83
CA ALA A 28 27.76 15.53 5.56
C ALA A 28 27.46 16.77 4.69
N GLU A 29 28.21 16.99 3.60
CA GLU A 29 28.11 18.20 2.78
C GLU A 29 26.96 18.19 1.76
N ASP A 30 26.33 17.04 1.47
CA ASP A 30 25.34 16.89 0.38
C ASP A 30 23.95 16.39 0.86
N ARG A 31 23.60 16.61 2.13
CA ARG A 31 22.29 16.19 2.67
C ARG A 31 21.19 17.14 2.19
N PRO A 32 20.15 16.65 1.49
CA PRO A 32 19.00 17.48 1.13
C PRO A 32 18.26 17.99 2.37
N PRO A 33 17.47 19.07 2.27
CA PRO A 33 16.61 19.50 3.38
C PRO A 33 15.66 18.38 3.81
N THR A 34 15.32 18.32 5.09
CA THR A 34 14.58 17.21 5.72
C THR A 34 13.30 16.83 4.96
N TRP A 35 12.52 17.81 4.50
CA TRP A 35 11.30 17.54 3.73
C TRP A 35 11.59 16.80 2.42
N LYS A 36 12.70 17.11 1.75
CA LYS A 36 13.13 16.46 0.50
C LYS A 36 13.66 15.06 0.76
N VAL A 37 14.31 14.82 1.90
CA VAL A 37 14.70 13.48 2.33
C VAL A 37 13.47 12.59 2.50
N TRP A 38 12.45 13.05 3.23
CA TRP A 38 11.20 12.30 3.41
C TRP A 38 10.44 12.11 2.09
N MET A 39 10.41 13.12 1.22
CA MET A 39 9.82 13.00 -0.12
C MET A 39 10.57 11.96 -0.98
N LEU A 40 11.90 11.88 -0.91
CA LEU A 40 12.65 10.87 -1.65
C LEU A 40 12.43 9.47 -1.06
N ALA A 41 12.42 9.36 0.28
CA ALA A 41 12.16 8.10 0.99
C ALA A 41 10.75 7.56 0.72
N SER A 42 9.77 8.44 0.58
CA SER A 42 8.35 8.12 0.34
C SER A 42 8.07 7.63 -1.08
N ARG A 43 9.02 7.85 -2.02
CA ARG A 43 8.96 7.39 -3.42
C ARG A 43 7.67 7.82 -4.15
N PRO A 44 7.41 9.13 -4.31
CA PRO A 44 6.13 9.67 -4.81
C PRO A 44 5.76 9.18 -6.21
N HIS A 45 6.74 8.91 -7.07
CA HIS A 45 6.50 8.33 -8.40
C HIS A 45 5.85 6.93 -8.36
N THR A 46 5.93 6.19 -7.23
CA THR A 46 5.19 4.92 -7.05
C THR A 46 3.72 5.11 -6.71
N LEU A 47 3.31 6.32 -6.30
CA LEU A 47 1.92 6.60 -5.93
C LEU A 47 0.97 6.51 -7.11
N THR A 48 1.47 6.71 -8.34
CA THR A 48 0.68 6.50 -9.56
C THR A 48 0.16 5.07 -9.63
N ALA A 49 0.97 4.07 -9.27
CA ALA A 49 0.55 2.68 -9.22
C ALA A 49 -0.57 2.43 -8.19
N SER A 50 -0.59 3.16 -7.07
CA SER A 50 -1.66 3.06 -6.06
C SER A 50 -2.94 3.84 -6.41
N ILE A 51 -2.85 4.91 -7.20
CA ILE A 51 -3.98 5.80 -7.51
C ILE A 51 -4.69 5.36 -8.79
N SER A 52 -3.96 4.98 -9.84
CA SER A 52 -4.55 4.61 -11.14
C SER A 52 -5.63 3.52 -11.04
N PRO A 53 -5.45 2.43 -10.26
CA PRO A 53 -6.50 1.42 -10.09
C PRO A 53 -7.78 1.98 -9.46
N VAL A 54 -7.64 2.88 -8.48
CA VAL A 54 -8.76 3.50 -7.77
C VAL A 54 -9.56 4.39 -8.71
N LEU A 55 -8.88 5.14 -9.58
CA LEU A 55 -9.54 5.97 -10.59
C LEU A 55 -10.31 5.13 -11.63
N VAL A 56 -9.78 3.96 -12.00
CA VAL A 56 -10.52 3.00 -12.84
C VAL A 56 -11.77 2.52 -12.10
N GLY A 57 -11.65 2.18 -10.81
CA GLY A 57 -12.80 1.83 -9.96
C GLY A 57 -13.86 2.94 -9.90
N TYR A 58 -13.45 4.19 -9.73
CA TYR A 58 -14.35 5.35 -9.77
C TYR A 58 -15.10 5.48 -11.09
N ALA A 59 -14.38 5.38 -12.23
CA ALA A 59 -14.99 5.46 -13.55
C ALA A 59 -16.01 4.33 -13.77
N LEU A 60 -15.71 3.11 -13.28
CA LEU A 60 -16.63 1.98 -13.30
C LEU A 60 -17.88 2.26 -12.46
N SER A 61 -17.74 2.74 -11.22
CA SER A 61 -18.88 3.09 -10.36
C SER A 61 -19.80 4.13 -11.00
N VAL A 62 -19.23 5.21 -11.55
CA VAL A 62 -19.99 6.27 -12.22
C VAL A 62 -20.73 5.74 -13.44
N THR A 63 -20.08 4.90 -14.24
CA THR A 63 -20.69 4.30 -15.45
C THR A 63 -21.83 3.36 -15.09
N SER A 64 -21.62 2.47 -14.11
CA SER A 64 -22.63 1.53 -13.64
C SER A 64 -23.85 2.25 -13.04
N MET A 65 -23.64 3.33 -12.30
CA MET A 65 -24.73 4.14 -11.75
C MET A 65 -25.49 4.91 -12.84
N SER A 66 -24.80 5.38 -13.88
CA SER A 66 -25.42 6.07 -15.02
C SER A 66 -26.25 5.13 -15.90
N GLN A 67 -25.92 3.84 -15.91
CA GLN A 67 -26.60 2.81 -16.70
C GLN A 67 -27.67 2.03 -15.91
N ALA A 68 -27.82 2.31 -14.61
CA ALA A 68 -28.86 1.69 -13.80
C ALA A 68 -30.23 2.08 -14.38
N PRO A 69 -31.09 1.10 -14.75
CA PRO A 69 -32.40 1.41 -15.30
C PRO A 69 -33.20 2.22 -14.27
N THR A 70 -33.65 3.40 -14.65
CA THR A 70 -34.72 4.12 -13.96
C THR A 70 -35.98 3.29 -14.12
N VAL A 71 -36.20 2.31 -13.24
CA VAL A 71 -37.41 1.52 -13.28
C VAL A 71 -38.53 2.37 -12.68
N ASP A 72 -39.34 2.98 -13.54
CA ASP A 72 -40.66 3.50 -13.16
C ASP A 72 -41.56 2.29 -12.85
N VAL A 73 -41.45 1.75 -11.64
CA VAL A 73 -42.30 0.63 -11.18
C VAL A 73 -43.63 1.20 -10.68
N ASN A 74 -44.65 1.18 -11.55
CA ASN A 74 -46.06 1.29 -11.15
C ASN A 74 -46.57 -0.06 -10.57
N VAL A 75 -45.86 -0.60 -9.58
CA VAL A 75 -46.24 -1.81 -8.84
C VAL A 75 -45.92 -1.53 -7.37
N ASP A 76 -46.86 -1.82 -6.46
CA ASP A 76 -46.76 -1.68 -5.00
C ASP A 76 -45.70 -2.61 -4.36
N VAL A 77 -44.50 -2.68 -4.92
CA VAL A 77 -43.31 -3.31 -4.33
C VAL A 77 -42.31 -2.18 -4.10
N ASP A 78 -42.14 -1.80 -2.83
CA ASP A 78 -41.22 -0.77 -2.34
C ASP A 78 -39.75 -1.21 -2.52
N ILE A 79 -39.30 -1.39 -3.77
CA ILE A 79 -37.88 -1.53 -4.09
C ILE A 79 -37.30 -0.12 -4.08
N LYS A 80 -36.87 0.34 -2.90
CA LYS A 80 -36.04 1.53 -2.79
C LYS A 80 -34.65 1.22 -3.36
N THR A 81 -34.49 1.31 -4.68
CA THR A 81 -33.16 1.51 -5.26
C THR A 81 -32.73 2.92 -4.90
N THR A 82 -31.94 3.05 -3.83
CA THR A 82 -31.42 4.32 -3.38
C THR A 82 -30.40 4.82 -4.39
N PHE A 83 -30.72 5.90 -5.11
CA PHE A 83 -29.76 6.59 -5.95
C PHE A 83 -28.60 7.10 -5.09
N VAL A 84 -27.39 6.61 -5.34
CA VAL A 84 -26.18 7.13 -4.67
C VAL A 84 -25.72 8.37 -5.44
N PRO A 85 -25.77 9.58 -4.85
CA PRO A 85 -25.35 10.78 -5.56
C PRO A 85 -23.85 10.73 -5.89
N HIS A 86 -23.47 11.30 -7.03
CA HIS A 86 -22.07 11.32 -7.50
C HIS A 86 -21.09 11.89 -6.47
N SER A 87 -21.53 12.85 -5.64
CA SER A 87 -20.73 13.40 -4.54
C SER A 87 -20.30 12.31 -3.55
N SER A 88 -21.18 11.37 -3.21
CA SER A 88 -20.86 10.25 -2.31
C SER A 88 -19.87 9.27 -2.94
N ILE A 89 -19.95 9.03 -4.25
CA ILE A 89 -18.97 8.18 -4.96
C ILE A 89 -17.59 8.83 -4.95
N LEU A 90 -17.52 10.15 -5.18
CA LEU A 90 -16.28 10.90 -5.14
C LEU A 90 -15.66 10.90 -3.74
N ASP A 91 -16.45 11.11 -2.69
CA ASP A 91 -15.98 11.12 -1.30
C ASP A 91 -15.34 9.77 -0.91
N ILE A 92 -16.02 8.66 -1.22
CA ILE A 92 -15.50 7.30 -0.99
C ILE A 92 -14.21 7.07 -1.80
N THR A 93 -14.19 7.53 -3.05
CA THR A 93 -13.02 7.39 -3.92
C THR A 93 -11.82 8.15 -3.37
N LEU A 94 -12.01 9.39 -2.93
CA LEU A 94 -10.93 10.21 -2.37
C LEU A 94 -10.41 9.59 -1.07
N GLN A 95 -11.30 9.15 -0.18
CA GLN A 95 -10.90 8.49 1.05
C GLN A 95 -10.16 7.18 0.78
N PHE A 96 -10.65 6.35 -0.15
CA PHE A 96 -10.00 5.10 -0.50
C PHE A 96 -8.66 5.31 -1.24
N ALA A 97 -8.55 6.31 -2.11
CA ALA A 97 -7.30 6.70 -2.74
C ALA A 97 -6.27 7.14 -1.69
N MET A 98 -6.69 7.94 -0.70
CA MET A 98 -5.83 8.34 0.41
C MET A 98 -5.36 7.12 1.23
N PHE A 99 -6.25 6.15 1.49
CA PHE A 99 -5.88 4.88 2.11
C PHE A 99 -4.81 4.13 1.28
N CYS A 100 -5.04 3.91 -0.02
CA CYS A 100 -4.10 3.22 -0.91
C CYS A 100 -2.73 3.93 -0.98
N MET A 101 -2.72 5.26 -1.04
CA MET A 101 -1.50 6.06 -1.02
C MET A 101 -0.74 5.88 0.31
N LEU A 102 -1.42 5.94 1.45
CA LEU A 102 -0.79 5.73 2.76
C LEU A 102 -0.22 4.32 2.89
N ILE A 103 -0.92 3.29 2.39
CA ILE A 103 -0.38 1.91 2.32
C ILE A 103 0.90 1.87 1.47
N GLN A 104 0.91 2.47 0.28
CA GLN A 104 2.08 2.51 -0.59
C GLN A 104 3.26 3.25 0.07
N LEU A 105 2.97 4.39 0.70
CA LEU A 105 3.97 5.18 1.44
C LEU A 105 4.58 4.39 2.59
N GLY A 106 3.73 3.77 3.41
CA GLY A 106 4.16 2.94 4.54
C GLY A 106 5.00 1.75 4.08
N THR A 107 4.60 1.10 2.98
CA THR A 107 5.34 0.00 2.35
C THR A 107 6.71 0.47 1.86
N ASN A 108 6.80 1.64 1.21
CA ASN A 108 8.07 2.18 0.72
C ASN A 108 9.07 2.46 1.86
N LEU A 109 8.60 3.08 2.95
CA LEU A 109 9.40 3.35 4.14
C LEU A 109 9.80 2.05 4.85
N HIS A 110 8.87 1.11 4.99
CA HIS A 110 9.15 -0.19 5.60
C HIS A 110 10.19 -0.98 4.80
N ASN A 111 10.11 -0.96 3.47
CA ASN A 111 11.09 -1.59 2.58
C ASN A 111 12.48 -0.96 2.72
N ASP A 112 12.58 0.37 2.85
CA ASP A 112 13.86 1.05 3.07
C ASP A 112 14.51 0.59 4.39
N TYR A 113 13.71 0.56 5.47
CA TYR A 113 14.15 0.03 6.76
C TYR A 113 14.58 -1.45 6.68
N ALA A 114 13.72 -2.32 6.14
CA ALA A 114 13.93 -3.76 6.14
C ALA A 114 15.18 -4.15 5.34
N ASP A 115 15.40 -3.51 4.18
CA ASP A 115 16.54 -3.85 3.33
C ASP A 115 17.85 -3.28 3.88
N PHE A 116 17.81 -2.14 4.60
CA PHE A 116 18.95 -1.65 5.38
C PHE A 116 19.36 -2.66 6.47
N VAL A 117 18.41 -3.14 7.27
CA VAL A 117 18.70 -4.08 8.38
C VAL A 117 19.27 -5.40 7.86
N LYS A 118 18.82 -5.87 6.70
CA LYS A 118 19.32 -7.10 6.08
C LYS A 118 20.65 -6.94 5.35
N GLY A 119 21.10 -5.71 5.10
CA GLY A 119 22.25 -5.45 4.24
C GLY A 119 22.03 -5.87 2.78
N ALA A 120 20.77 -5.87 2.31
CA ALA A 120 20.41 -6.35 0.98
C ALA A 120 20.83 -5.39 -0.15
N ASP A 121 21.03 -4.10 0.16
CA ASP A 121 21.47 -3.13 -0.84
C ASP A 121 22.98 -2.92 -0.79
N THR A 122 23.60 -3.00 -1.97
CA THR A 122 25.03 -2.78 -2.20
C THR A 122 25.24 -1.49 -2.98
N VAL A 123 26.48 -0.99 -3.01
CA VAL A 123 26.88 0.21 -3.78
C VAL A 123 26.63 0.05 -5.28
N ALA A 124 26.50 -1.19 -5.77
CA ALA A 124 26.25 -1.53 -7.17
C ALA A 124 24.78 -1.36 -7.59
N ARG A 125 23.87 -1.05 -6.65
CA ARG A 125 22.44 -0.92 -6.97
C ARG A 125 22.18 0.32 -7.83
N VAL A 126 21.55 0.11 -8.99
CA VAL A 126 21.16 1.16 -9.95
C VAL A 126 19.81 1.80 -9.60
N GLY A 127 19.01 1.14 -8.76
CA GLY A 127 17.71 1.62 -8.29
C GLY A 127 17.78 2.90 -7.44
N GLN A 128 16.60 3.42 -7.08
CA GLN A 128 16.51 4.70 -6.39
C GLN A 128 17.25 4.73 -5.06
N ALA A 129 17.82 5.92 -4.79
CA ALA A 129 18.48 6.26 -3.55
C ALA A 129 17.59 5.94 -2.33
N ARG A 130 18.10 5.07 -1.47
CA ARG A 130 17.49 4.74 -0.18
C ARG A 130 17.97 5.70 0.89
N ALA A 131 17.03 6.37 1.56
CA ALA A 131 17.35 7.43 2.52
C ALA A 131 18.06 6.86 3.75
N THR A 132 17.71 5.64 4.17
CA THR A 132 18.36 4.98 5.30
C THR A 132 19.81 4.60 4.99
N GLN A 133 20.09 4.14 3.76
CA GLN A 133 21.44 3.73 3.35
C GLN A 133 22.39 4.88 3.11
N LYS A 134 21.86 5.99 2.59
CA LYS A 134 22.63 7.23 2.47
C LYS A 134 22.91 7.90 3.82
N GLY A 135 22.42 7.34 4.93
CA GLY A 135 22.52 7.93 6.25
C GLY A 135 21.66 9.20 6.42
N TRP A 136 20.76 9.49 5.47
CA TRP A 136 19.89 10.66 5.54
C TRP A 136 18.77 10.50 6.58
N LEU A 137 18.35 9.25 6.84
CA LEU A 137 17.45 8.88 7.92
C LEU A 137 18.07 7.72 8.71
N THR A 138 17.88 7.71 10.03
CA THR A 138 18.25 6.55 10.83
C THR A 138 17.25 5.41 10.62
N PRO A 139 17.62 4.14 10.90
CA PRO A 139 16.69 3.02 10.83
C PRO A 139 15.46 3.23 11.72
N ASN A 140 15.66 3.77 12.92
CA ASN A 140 14.57 4.09 13.85
C ASN A 140 13.63 5.16 13.29
N GLN A 141 14.17 6.24 12.70
CA GLN A 141 13.34 7.27 12.04
C GLN A 141 12.51 6.67 10.91
N THR A 142 13.13 5.84 10.08
CA THR A 142 12.48 5.21 8.93
C THR A 142 11.36 4.26 9.39
N ALA A 143 11.62 3.43 10.40
CA ALA A 143 10.63 2.52 10.99
C ALA A 143 9.47 3.27 11.66
N GLN A 144 9.74 4.36 12.38
CA GLN A 144 8.71 5.22 12.97
C GLN A 144 7.86 5.88 11.88
N GLY A 145 8.47 6.39 10.81
CA GLY A 145 7.78 6.93 9.66
C GLY A 145 6.82 5.91 9.04
N ALA A 146 7.32 4.69 8.76
CA ALA A 146 6.49 3.60 8.25
C ALA A 146 5.30 3.29 9.18
N THR A 147 5.56 3.18 10.49
CA THR A 147 4.53 2.88 11.49
C THR A 147 3.45 3.96 11.55
N ILE A 148 3.85 5.23 11.63
CA ILE A 148 2.91 6.36 11.67
C ILE A 148 2.05 6.38 10.42
N THR A 149 2.65 6.17 9.24
CA THR A 149 1.91 6.14 7.97
C THR A 149 0.92 4.98 7.90
N LEU A 150 1.29 3.77 8.37
CA LEU A 150 0.39 2.61 8.37
C LEU A 150 -0.73 2.75 9.41
N VAL A 151 -0.47 3.36 10.57
CA VAL A 151 -1.52 3.71 11.54
C VAL A 151 -2.48 4.75 10.96
N ALA A 152 -1.95 5.77 10.26
CA ALA A 152 -2.80 6.72 9.54
C ALA A 152 -3.64 6.03 8.45
N ALA A 153 -3.08 5.04 7.75
CA ALA A 153 -3.85 4.24 6.80
C ALA A 153 -5.02 3.51 7.48
N LEU A 154 -4.80 2.90 8.65
CA LEU A 154 -5.90 2.30 9.43
C LEU A 154 -6.96 3.33 9.80
N ALA A 155 -6.56 4.51 10.28
CA ALA A 155 -7.48 5.58 10.65
C ALA A 155 -8.32 6.08 9.47
N VAL A 156 -7.77 6.10 8.26
CA VAL A 156 -8.48 6.50 7.04
C VAL A 156 -9.33 5.37 6.45
N GLY A 157 -8.82 4.13 6.49
CA GLY A 157 -9.45 2.97 5.86
C GLY A 157 -10.57 2.33 6.70
N MET A 158 -10.43 2.26 8.02
CA MET A 158 -11.45 1.62 8.88
C MET A 158 -12.83 2.28 8.82
N PRO A 159 -12.96 3.63 8.76
CA PRO A 159 -14.27 4.26 8.60
C PRO A 159 -15.00 3.86 7.31
N LEU A 160 -14.30 3.45 6.25
CA LEU A 160 -14.93 2.94 5.02
C LEU A 160 -15.63 1.59 5.23
N ALA A 161 -15.32 0.87 6.31
CA ALA A 161 -15.97 -0.39 6.64
C ALA A 161 -17.31 -0.22 7.37
N VAL A 162 -17.70 1.02 7.71
CA VAL A 162 -18.99 1.31 8.34
C VAL A 162 -19.97 1.74 7.25
N VAL A 163 -20.99 0.94 7.00
CA VAL A 163 -22.02 1.16 5.98
C VAL A 163 -23.38 0.98 6.62
N PHE A 164 -24.24 2.01 6.60
CA PHE A 164 -25.58 2.00 7.23
C PHE A 164 -25.60 1.47 8.67
N ASP A 165 -24.66 1.95 9.50
CA ASP A 165 -24.51 1.53 10.90
C ASP A 165 -24.15 0.04 11.11
N ASP A 166 -23.87 -0.72 10.04
CA ASP A 166 -23.31 -2.07 10.09
C ASP A 166 -21.83 -2.08 9.67
N VAL A 167 -21.11 -3.11 10.09
CA VAL A 167 -19.69 -3.32 9.80
C VAL A 167 -19.53 -4.29 8.64
N ASP A 168 -19.05 -3.78 7.52
CA ASP A 168 -18.64 -4.57 6.37
C ASP A 168 -17.36 -5.35 6.68
N ARG A 169 -17.53 -6.63 6.99
CA ARG A 169 -16.43 -7.56 7.32
C ARG A 169 -15.43 -7.74 6.19
N TRP A 170 -15.87 -7.62 4.92
CA TRP A 170 -14.95 -7.72 3.78
C TRP A 170 -14.06 -6.49 3.71
N MET A 171 -14.61 -5.30 3.93
CA MET A 171 -13.82 -4.08 3.97
C MET A 171 -12.84 -4.07 5.15
N VAL A 172 -13.26 -4.54 6.34
CA VAL A 172 -12.34 -4.74 7.48
C VAL A 172 -11.20 -5.67 7.09
N PHE A 173 -11.51 -6.82 6.47
CA PHE A 173 -10.49 -7.76 6.00
C PHE A 173 -9.54 -7.12 4.98
N MET A 174 -10.05 -6.37 3.99
CA MET A 174 -9.22 -5.69 2.99
C MET A 174 -8.28 -4.66 3.64
N VAL A 175 -8.76 -3.86 4.58
CA VAL A 175 -7.95 -2.86 5.29
C VAL A 175 -6.84 -3.52 6.10
N LEU A 176 -7.20 -4.48 6.95
CA LEU A 176 -6.23 -5.17 7.82
C LEU A 176 -5.21 -5.98 7.02
N SER A 177 -5.66 -6.71 6.00
CA SER A 177 -4.77 -7.50 5.15
C SER A 177 -3.85 -6.63 4.29
N SER A 178 -4.27 -5.42 3.89
CA SER A 178 -3.41 -4.46 3.20
C SER A 178 -2.28 -3.96 4.09
N VAL A 179 -2.57 -3.63 5.35
CA VAL A 179 -1.54 -3.23 6.33
C VAL A 179 -0.60 -4.40 6.65
N PHE A 180 -1.16 -5.60 6.81
CA PHE A 180 -0.36 -6.80 6.97
C PHE A 180 0.59 -6.99 5.79
N ASN A 181 0.10 -6.88 4.55
CA ASN A 181 0.95 -7.04 3.38
C ASN A 181 1.97 -5.92 3.23
N ALA A 182 1.66 -4.68 3.61
CA ALA A 182 2.64 -3.59 3.61
C ALA A 182 3.90 -3.92 4.45
N VAL A 183 3.73 -4.68 5.53
CA VAL A 183 4.83 -5.14 6.40
C VAL A 183 5.39 -6.48 5.93
N ALA A 184 4.52 -7.44 5.61
CA ALA A 184 4.90 -8.79 5.23
C ALA A 184 5.56 -8.86 3.85
N TYR A 185 5.41 -7.85 2.98
CA TYR A 185 6.00 -7.84 1.65
C TYR A 185 7.53 -7.93 1.69
N THR A 186 8.20 -7.29 2.66
CA THR A 186 9.68 -7.29 2.75
C THR A 186 10.26 -7.81 4.07
N GLY A 187 9.45 -8.21 5.06
CA GLY A 187 9.91 -8.44 6.45
C GLY A 187 10.26 -9.87 6.92
N GLY A 188 11.41 -10.45 6.56
CA GLY A 188 12.00 -11.61 7.30
C GLY A 188 13.46 -11.93 6.93
N PRO A 189 14.29 -12.64 7.75
CA PRO A 189 14.20 -13.02 9.18
C PRO A 189 15.21 -12.27 10.11
N TYR A 190 14.63 -11.51 11.07
CA TYR A 190 15.09 -11.00 12.40
C TYR A 190 16.07 -9.79 12.55
N PRO A 191 15.91 -8.94 13.60
CA PRO A 191 15.03 -9.05 14.78
C PRO A 191 13.95 -7.95 14.91
N LEU A 192 12.68 -8.36 14.85
CA LEU A 192 11.55 -7.60 15.42
C LEU A 192 11.43 -7.89 16.91
N GLY A 193 12.27 -7.26 17.73
CA GLY A 193 12.19 -7.33 19.20
C GLY A 193 10.97 -6.63 19.81
N TYR A 194 10.13 -5.94 19.02
CA TYR A 194 9.03 -5.14 19.56
C TYR A 194 7.65 -5.29 18.88
N ILE A 195 7.49 -5.95 17.71
CA ILE A 195 6.16 -6.02 17.02
C ILE A 195 5.83 -7.39 16.36
N GLY A 196 6.32 -8.52 16.89
CA GLY A 196 5.61 -9.81 16.81
C GLY A 196 5.28 -10.50 15.47
N LEU A 197 5.85 -10.14 14.31
CA LEU A 197 5.56 -10.80 13.00
C LEU A 197 6.79 -11.48 12.35
N GLY A 198 7.69 -12.03 13.17
CA GLY A 198 9.07 -12.39 12.80
C GLY A 198 9.36 -13.47 11.75
N ARG A 199 8.40 -13.93 10.92
CA ARG A 199 8.66 -14.99 9.91
C ARG A 199 7.94 -14.85 8.58
N VAL A 200 7.18 -13.78 8.33
CA VAL A 200 6.39 -13.67 7.10
C VAL A 200 7.04 -12.69 6.14
N SER A 201 7.75 -13.21 5.15
CA SER A 201 8.26 -12.41 4.02
C SER A 201 7.74 -12.96 2.69
N ILE A 202 6.76 -12.27 2.13
CA ILE A 202 6.04 -12.71 0.94
C ILE A 202 6.81 -12.34 -0.33
N GLY A 203 7.37 -11.13 -0.40
CA GLY A 203 8.07 -10.63 -1.59
C GLY A 203 9.33 -11.46 -1.93
N TYR A 204 10.03 -11.95 -0.91
CA TYR A 204 11.23 -12.78 -1.07
C TYR A 204 10.92 -14.24 -1.41
N SER A 205 9.66 -14.68 -1.26
CA SER A 205 9.21 -16.05 -1.56
C SER A 205 8.79 -16.23 -3.04
N GLY A 206 9.05 -15.24 -3.90
CA GLY A 206 8.59 -15.24 -5.31
C GLY A 206 7.08 -15.00 -5.47
N LEU A 207 6.35 -14.79 -4.37
CA LEU A 207 4.92 -14.48 -4.35
C LEU A 207 4.62 -12.99 -4.48
N GLY A 208 5.64 -12.12 -4.47
CA GLY A 208 5.46 -10.67 -4.54
C GLY A 208 4.62 -10.22 -5.74
N ASP A 209 4.87 -10.80 -6.91
CA ASP A 209 4.16 -10.50 -8.16
C ASP A 209 2.65 -10.82 -8.07
N LEU A 210 2.29 -11.92 -7.38
CA LEU A 210 0.91 -12.30 -7.13
C LEU A 210 0.23 -11.31 -6.18
N PHE A 211 0.90 -10.88 -5.12
CA PHE A 211 0.31 -9.92 -4.17
C PHE A 211 0.15 -8.53 -4.79
N VAL A 212 1.07 -8.13 -5.66
CA VAL A 212 0.93 -6.91 -6.46
C VAL A 212 -0.30 -7.02 -7.35
N PHE A 213 -0.47 -8.12 -8.08
CA PHE A 213 -1.64 -8.37 -8.91
C PHE A 213 -2.95 -8.30 -8.09
N LEU A 214 -2.99 -8.97 -6.93
CA LEU A 214 -4.17 -9.02 -6.07
C LEU A 214 -4.52 -7.65 -5.47
N TYR A 215 -3.55 -6.93 -4.91
CA TYR A 215 -3.84 -5.70 -4.17
C TYR A 215 -3.89 -4.46 -5.06
N PHE A 216 -2.98 -4.33 -6.02
CA PHE A 216 -2.99 -3.20 -6.96
C PHE A 216 -3.96 -3.41 -8.12
N GLY A 217 -4.25 -4.66 -8.49
CA GLY A 217 -5.29 -4.98 -9.48
C GLY A 217 -6.65 -5.14 -8.83
N LEU A 218 -6.90 -6.31 -8.23
CA LEU A 218 -8.25 -6.67 -7.78
C LEU A 218 -8.77 -5.77 -6.66
N VAL A 219 -8.06 -5.66 -5.53
CA VAL A 219 -8.53 -4.89 -4.38
C VAL A 219 -8.66 -3.40 -4.76
N ALA A 220 -7.59 -2.77 -5.24
CA ALA A 220 -7.61 -1.34 -5.50
C ALA A 220 -8.58 -0.92 -6.62
N THR A 221 -8.83 -1.76 -7.64
CA THR A 221 -9.81 -1.44 -8.69
C THR A 221 -11.26 -1.74 -8.27
N LEU A 222 -11.50 -2.80 -7.50
CA LEU A 222 -12.87 -3.27 -7.22
C LEU A 222 -13.49 -2.67 -5.96
N THR A 223 -12.71 -2.11 -5.02
CA THR A 223 -13.28 -1.61 -3.75
C THR A 223 -14.25 -0.44 -3.95
N VAL A 224 -13.96 0.53 -4.83
CA VAL A 224 -14.89 1.67 -5.05
C VAL A 224 -16.21 1.20 -5.69
N PRO A 225 -16.22 0.35 -6.74
CA PRO A 225 -17.43 -0.29 -7.24
C PRO A 225 -18.18 -1.09 -6.17
N TYR A 226 -17.46 -1.86 -5.36
CA TYR A 226 -18.03 -2.66 -4.28
C TYR A 226 -18.75 -1.79 -3.25
N LEU A 227 -18.10 -0.77 -2.69
CA LEU A 227 -18.69 0.11 -1.68
C LEU A 227 -19.88 0.91 -2.24
N THR A 228 -19.78 1.36 -3.50
CA THR A 228 -20.87 2.08 -4.17
C THR A 228 -22.10 1.18 -4.31
N GLN A 229 -21.90 -0.10 -4.65
CA GLN A 229 -22.99 -1.07 -4.75
C GLN A 229 -23.61 -1.39 -3.39
N SER A 230 -22.79 -1.60 -2.36
CA SER A 230 -23.26 -1.84 -0.99
C SER A 230 -24.16 -0.71 -0.49
N LEU A 231 -23.84 0.55 -0.83
CA LEU A 231 -24.67 1.71 -0.51
C LEU A 231 -25.99 1.78 -1.30
N SER A 232 -26.06 1.12 -2.46
CA SER A 232 -27.24 1.19 -3.34
C SER A 232 -28.30 0.11 -3.02
N CYS A 233 -27.92 -0.95 -2.31
CA CYS A 233 -28.72 -2.18 -2.17
C CYS A 233 -29.18 -2.48 -0.74
N GLU A 234 -29.27 -1.48 0.14
CA GLU A 234 -29.62 -1.61 1.59
C GLU A 234 -30.85 -2.53 1.86
N SER A 235 -31.82 -2.58 0.95
CA SER A 235 -33.05 -3.40 1.07
C SER A 235 -33.31 -4.35 -0.12
N ALA A 236 -32.33 -4.55 -1.00
CA ALA A 236 -32.59 -5.15 -2.31
C ALA A 236 -32.34 -6.68 -2.36
N PRO A 237 -33.05 -7.45 -3.22
CA PRO A 237 -32.87 -8.89 -3.36
C PRO A 237 -31.44 -9.27 -3.77
N ALA A 238 -31.03 -10.52 -3.57
CA ALA A 238 -29.68 -11.02 -3.90
C ALA A 238 -29.20 -10.72 -5.34
N SER A 239 -30.12 -10.45 -6.26
CA SER A 239 -29.85 -9.98 -7.63
C SER A 239 -29.35 -8.53 -7.73
N CYS A 240 -29.48 -7.71 -6.67
CA CYS A 240 -28.86 -6.38 -6.57
C CYS A 240 -27.37 -6.48 -6.19
N GLN A 241 -26.94 -7.58 -5.58
CA GLN A 241 -25.51 -7.80 -5.28
C GLN A 241 -24.70 -8.20 -6.52
N THR A 242 -25.35 -8.64 -7.59
CA THR A 242 -24.71 -8.79 -8.89
C THR A 242 -24.58 -7.44 -9.56
N LEU A 243 -23.40 -6.83 -9.42
CA LEU A 243 -23.00 -5.65 -10.19
C LEU A 243 -23.30 -5.92 -11.69
N PRO A 244 -24.21 -5.18 -12.35
CA PRO A 244 -24.27 -5.21 -13.81
C PRO A 244 -22.88 -4.83 -14.32
N GLY A 245 -22.20 -5.75 -14.99
CA GLY A 245 -20.82 -5.54 -15.41
C GLY A 245 -19.73 -6.01 -14.44
N LEU A 246 -20.01 -6.91 -13.47
CA LEU A 246 -18.96 -7.59 -12.69
C LEU A 246 -17.88 -8.21 -13.61
N GLY A 247 -18.28 -8.74 -14.77
CA GLY A 247 -17.35 -9.22 -15.78
C GLY A 247 -16.43 -8.11 -16.31
N PHE A 248 -16.97 -6.93 -16.62
CA PHE A 248 -16.17 -5.81 -17.13
C PHE A 248 -15.27 -5.19 -16.04
N ALA A 249 -15.79 -4.99 -14.83
CA ALA A 249 -15.01 -4.49 -13.70
C ALA A 249 -13.89 -5.46 -13.33
N PHE A 250 -14.16 -6.76 -13.31
CA PHE A 250 -13.15 -7.79 -13.06
C PHE A 250 -12.09 -7.83 -14.17
N VAL A 251 -12.49 -7.78 -15.45
CA VAL A 251 -11.54 -7.70 -16.57
C VAL A 251 -10.67 -6.45 -16.47
N ALA A 252 -11.25 -5.29 -16.15
CA ALA A 252 -10.49 -4.06 -15.93
C ALA A 252 -9.48 -4.23 -14.78
N ALA A 253 -9.90 -4.82 -13.66
CA ALA A 253 -9.03 -5.08 -12.52
C ALA A 253 -7.89 -6.06 -12.84
N VAL A 254 -8.16 -7.09 -13.64
CA VAL A 254 -7.14 -8.03 -14.15
C VAL A 254 -6.13 -7.30 -15.03
N CYS A 255 -6.59 -6.47 -15.98
CA CYS A 255 -5.72 -5.67 -16.84
C CYS A 255 -4.82 -4.73 -16.03
N VAL A 256 -5.39 -4.01 -15.06
CA VAL A 256 -4.65 -3.13 -14.15
C VAL A 256 -3.65 -3.92 -13.30
N GLY A 257 -4.05 -5.08 -12.79
CA GLY A 257 -3.19 -5.98 -12.03
C GLY A 257 -2.00 -6.46 -12.86
N CYS A 258 -2.21 -6.89 -14.10
CA CYS A 258 -1.14 -7.29 -15.02
C CYS A 258 -0.15 -6.15 -15.29
N LEU A 259 -0.63 -4.91 -15.45
CA LEU A 259 0.23 -3.74 -15.60
C LEU A 259 1.04 -3.46 -14.33
N GLY A 260 0.42 -3.55 -13.15
CA GLY A 260 1.10 -3.42 -11.86
C GLY A 260 2.20 -4.47 -11.68
N THR A 261 1.91 -5.72 -11.99
CA THR A 261 2.90 -6.81 -11.96
C THR A 261 4.04 -6.56 -12.95
N ALA A 262 3.73 -6.09 -14.17
CA ALA A 262 4.76 -5.77 -15.17
C ALA A 262 5.74 -4.69 -14.66
N ILE A 263 5.24 -3.66 -13.95
CA ILE A 263 6.09 -2.63 -13.34
C ILE A 263 7.10 -3.26 -12.36
N ILE A 264 6.63 -4.18 -11.50
CA ILE A 264 7.49 -4.84 -10.52
C ILE A 264 8.48 -5.80 -11.17
N VAL A 265 8.07 -6.56 -12.19
CA VAL A 265 8.97 -7.42 -12.97
C VAL A 265 10.08 -6.59 -13.62
N VAL A 266 9.75 -5.47 -14.26
CA VAL A 266 10.75 -4.57 -14.87
C VAL A 266 11.67 -3.97 -13.81
N ASN A 267 11.13 -3.54 -12.67
CA ASN A 267 11.95 -3.03 -11.56
C ASN A 267 12.90 -4.10 -11.01
N ASN A 268 12.44 -5.34 -10.87
CA ASN A 268 13.25 -6.46 -10.39
C ASN A 268 14.34 -6.84 -11.40
N LEU A 269 14.07 -6.78 -12.70
CA LEU A 269 15.07 -7.01 -13.75
C LEU A 269 16.12 -5.90 -13.80
N ARG A 270 15.72 -4.64 -13.60
CA ARG A 270 16.64 -3.48 -13.55
C ARG A 270 17.60 -3.54 -12.36
N ASP A 271 17.13 -4.02 -11.21
CA ASP A 271 17.86 -4.01 -9.94
C ASP A 271 18.73 -5.28 -9.73
N ARG A 272 18.74 -6.24 -10.68
CA ARG A 272 19.65 -7.39 -10.71
C ARG A 272 21.04 -7.00 -11.25
#